data_AF-G2FQK7-F1
#
_entry.id   AF-G2FQK7-F1
#
_cell.length_a   1.000
_cell.length_b   1.000
_cell.length_c   1.000
_cell.angle_alpha   90.00
_cell.angle_beta   90.00
_cell.angle_gamma   90.00
#
_symmetry.space_group_name_H-M   'P 1'
#
loop_
_entity.id
_entity.type
_entity.pdbx_description
1 polymer ?
#
loop_
_entity_poly.entity_id
_entity_poly.type
_entity_poly.pdbx_seq_one_letter_code
_entity_poly.pdbx_strand_id
1 'polypeptide(L)'
;MFSKGTLWAGAISGGIAQIKGSREFTTGKINADEYVAHTTINVSETLGLMAGLEYGAVLGSALIPGIGSIVGTILGGILGDRLGNVVGIQVGNSIMNQTKLERQRLN
;
A
#
# COMPACT_ATOMS: atom_id res chain seq x y z
N MET A 1 -11.31 -9.78 24.60
CA MET A 1 -10.01 -9.08 24.46
C MET A 1 -9.81 -8.76 22.99
N PHE A 2 -10.05 -7.52 22.59
CA PHE A 2 -9.90 -7.08 21.19
C PHE A 2 -8.47 -6.53 21.00
N SER A 3 -7.72 -7.11 20.06
CA SER A 3 -6.36 -6.65 19.70
C SER A 3 -6.45 -5.44 18.77
N LYS A 4 -5.67 -4.39 19.07
CA LYS A 4 -5.62 -3.16 18.28
C LYS A 4 -5.16 -3.37 16.82
N GLY A 5 -4.59 -4.53 16.48
CA GLY A 5 -4.21 -4.89 15.12
C GLY A 5 -5.38 -5.36 14.24
N THR A 6 -6.40 -5.99 14.84
CA THR A 6 -7.56 -6.53 14.10
C THR A 6 -8.53 -5.44 13.65
N LEU A 7 -8.51 -4.28 14.30
CA LEU A 7 -9.34 -3.13 13.92
C LEU A 7 -8.84 -2.46 12.64
N TRP A 8 -7.52 -2.44 12.37
CA TRP A 8 -6.99 -1.92 11.09
C TRP A 8 -7.24 -2.90 9.94
N ALA A 9 -7.07 -4.20 10.17
CA ALA A 9 -7.45 -5.22 9.21
C ALA A 9 -8.97 -5.21 8.93
N GLY A 10 -9.78 -5.04 9.99
CA GLY A 10 -11.25 -4.92 9.92
C GLY A 10 -11.74 -3.61 9.33
N ALA A 11 -11.00 -2.51 9.46
CA ALA A 11 -11.33 -1.23 8.85
C ALA A 11 -10.96 -1.19 7.36
N ILE A 12 -9.85 -1.82 6.97
CA ILE A 12 -9.48 -1.96 5.55
C ILE A 12 -10.42 -2.99 4.87
N SER A 13 -10.77 -4.10 5.53
CA SER A 13 -11.72 -5.07 4.96
C SER A 13 -13.17 -4.58 4.99
N GLY A 14 -13.60 -3.94 6.08
CA GLY A 14 -14.97 -3.46 6.27
C GLY A 14 -15.28 -2.16 5.52
N GLY A 15 -14.30 -1.25 5.41
CA GLY A 15 -14.45 0.00 4.67
C GLY A 15 -14.51 -0.19 3.15
N ILE A 16 -13.88 -1.25 2.64
CA ILE A 16 -13.86 -1.54 1.21
C ILE A 16 -14.99 -2.48 0.78
N ALA A 17 -15.51 -3.34 1.67
CA ALA A 17 -16.67 -4.19 1.36
C ALA A 17 -17.96 -3.40 1.07
N GLN A 18 -18.03 -2.10 1.42
CA GLN A 18 -19.28 -1.34 1.39
C GLN A 18 -19.55 -0.60 0.06
N ILE A 19 -18.67 -0.63 -0.94
CA ILE A 19 -18.82 0.21 -2.15
C ILE A 19 -18.80 -0.65 -3.42
N LYS A 20 -20.01 -1.00 -3.90
CA LYS A 20 -20.34 -1.59 -5.21
C LYS A 20 -19.54 -2.85 -5.61
N GLY A 21 -19.93 -4.00 -5.06
CA GLY A 21 -19.39 -5.28 -5.57
C GLY A 21 -20.01 -6.56 -5.02
N SER A 22 -21.23 -6.53 -4.47
CA SER A 22 -21.84 -7.72 -3.83
C SER A 22 -22.14 -8.88 -4.79
N ARG A 23 -22.03 -8.68 -6.11
CA ARG A 23 -22.25 -9.73 -7.11
C ARG A 23 -20.97 -10.38 -7.66
N GLU A 24 -19.79 -9.78 -7.49
CA GLU A 24 -18.52 -10.37 -7.98
C GLU A 24 -17.67 -11.03 -6.89
N PHE A 25 -17.85 -10.64 -5.63
CA PHE A 25 -17.26 -11.35 -4.48
C PHE A 25 -17.88 -12.76 -4.29
N THR A 26 -19.12 -12.94 -4.75
CA THR A 26 -19.91 -14.16 -4.61
C THR A 26 -19.66 -15.17 -5.74
N THR A 27 -18.95 -14.80 -6.81
CA THR A 27 -18.67 -15.67 -7.97
C THR A 27 -17.33 -16.38 -7.92
N GLY A 28 -16.50 -16.16 -6.88
CA GLY A 28 -15.24 -16.86 -6.66
C GLY A 28 -14.09 -16.44 -7.59
N LYS A 29 -14.19 -15.29 -8.28
CA LYS A 29 -13.19 -14.83 -9.26
C LYS A 29 -12.02 -14.01 -8.67
N ILE A 30 -12.17 -13.43 -7.48
CA ILE A 30 -11.09 -12.71 -6.79
C ILE A 30 -11.15 -13.07 -5.31
N ASN A 31 -10.03 -13.57 -4.77
CA ASN A 31 -9.92 -13.89 -3.34
C ASN A 31 -9.77 -12.60 -2.52
N ALA A 32 -10.40 -12.54 -1.34
CA ALA A 32 -10.28 -11.38 -0.44
C ALA A 32 -8.81 -11.02 -0.12
N ASP A 33 -7.94 -12.03 -0.01
CA ASP A 33 -6.51 -11.85 0.26
C ASP A 33 -5.77 -11.17 -0.90
N GLU A 34 -6.14 -11.54 -2.13
CA GLU A 34 -5.58 -10.96 -3.35
C GLU A 34 -6.02 -9.51 -3.48
N TYR A 35 -7.29 -9.23 -3.17
CA TYR A 35 -7.82 -7.86 -3.12
C TYR A 35 -7.08 -6.96 -2.12
N VAL A 36 -6.86 -7.46 -0.90
CA VAL A 36 -6.13 -6.73 0.15
C VAL A 36 -4.67 -6.51 -0.26
N ALA A 37 -4.01 -7.52 -0.82
CA ALA A 37 -2.63 -7.41 -1.28
C ALA A 37 -2.48 -6.36 -2.40
N HIS A 38 -3.36 -6.39 -3.42
CA HIS A 38 -3.34 -5.40 -4.50
C HIS A 38 -3.59 -3.98 -4.00
N THR A 39 -4.56 -3.82 -3.09
CA THR A 39 -4.85 -2.51 -2.49
C THR A 39 -3.66 -1.99 -1.70
N THR A 40 -3.00 -2.86 -0.93
CA THR A 40 -1.82 -2.50 -0.14
C THR A 40 -0.67 -2.02 -1.04
N ILE A 41 -0.42 -2.75 -2.14
CA ILE A 41 0.60 -2.36 -3.13
C ILE A 41 0.29 -0.96 -3.68
N ASN A 42 -0.92 -0.75 -4.20
CA ASN A 42 -1.30 0.51 -4.82
C ASN A 42 -1.23 1.71 -3.84
N VAL A 43 -1.69 1.50 -2.60
CA VAL A 43 -1.61 2.53 -1.55
C VAL A 43 -0.16 2.86 -1.22
N SER A 44 0.69 1.85 -1.04
CA SER A 44 2.11 2.08 -0.71
C SER A 44 2.89 2.76 -1.84
N GLU A 45 2.62 2.42 -3.10
CA GLU A 45 3.20 3.08 -4.27
C GLU A 45 2.79 4.55 -4.32
N THR A 46 1.49 4.82 -4.16
CA THR A 46 0.96 6.19 -4.17
C THR A 46 1.56 7.02 -3.04
N LEU A 47 1.58 6.48 -1.82
CA LEU A 47 2.16 7.18 -0.66
C LEU A 47 3.66 7.39 -0.82
N GLY A 48 4.38 6.38 -1.32
CA GLY A 48 5.81 6.47 -1.60
C GLY A 48 6.10 7.59 -2.59
N LEU A 49 5.40 7.64 -3.73
CA LEU A 49 5.56 8.67 -4.74
C LEU A 49 5.25 10.07 -4.18
N MET A 50 4.11 10.25 -3.49
CA MET A 50 3.74 11.55 -2.93
C MET A 50 4.75 12.05 -1.90
N ALA A 51 5.16 11.19 -0.96
CA ALA A 51 6.18 11.53 0.03
C ALA A 51 7.51 11.85 -0.66
N GLY A 52 7.90 11.05 -1.65
CA GLY A 52 9.10 11.28 -2.44
C GLY A 52 9.12 12.65 -3.11
N LEU A 53 8.05 13.02 -3.81
CA LEU A 53 7.93 14.32 -4.48
C LEU A 53 8.01 15.48 -3.47
N GLU A 54 7.26 15.40 -2.35
CA GLU A 54 7.19 16.45 -1.35
C GLU A 54 8.52 16.63 -0.60
N TYR A 55 9.05 15.57 0.01
CA TYR A 55 10.30 15.63 0.75
C TYR A 55 11.49 15.92 -0.17
N GLY A 56 11.45 15.38 -1.39
CA GLY A 56 12.42 15.71 -2.43
C GLY A 56 12.47 17.20 -2.70
N ALA A 57 11.32 17.83 -2.98
CA ALA A 57 11.23 19.27 -3.21
C ALA A 57 11.75 20.09 -2.02
N VAL A 58 11.35 19.73 -0.80
CA VAL A 58 11.76 20.44 0.42
C VAL A 58 13.27 20.35 0.65
N LEU A 59 13.84 19.14 0.61
CA LEU A 59 15.27 18.93 0.82
C LEU A 59 16.10 19.60 -0.27
N GLY A 60 15.65 19.49 -1.52
CA GLY A 60 16.28 20.16 -2.66
C GLY A 60 16.28 21.69 -2.51
N SER A 61 15.14 22.27 -2.13
CA SER A 61 15.00 23.72 -1.89
C SER A 61 15.93 24.21 -0.77
N ALA A 62 16.09 23.41 0.28
CA ALA A 62 16.97 23.72 1.41
C ALA A 62 18.45 23.75 1.01
N LEU A 63 18.85 22.95 0.02
CA LEU A 63 20.21 22.95 -0.51
C LEU A 63 20.45 24.12 -1.47
N ILE A 64 19.58 24.27 -2.47
CA ILE A 64 19.65 25.34 -3.47
C ILE A 64 18.22 25.77 -3.83
N PRO A 65 17.77 26.97 -3.46
CA PRO A 65 16.42 27.44 -3.79
C PRO A 65 16.13 27.43 -5.31
N GLY A 66 14.90 27.05 -5.68
CA GLY A 66 14.45 27.00 -7.08
C GLY A 66 14.95 25.76 -7.82
N ILE A 67 16.23 25.73 -8.20
CA ILE A 67 16.82 24.60 -8.97
C ILE A 67 16.82 23.33 -8.12
N GLY A 68 17.24 23.44 -6.86
CA GLY A 68 17.25 22.31 -5.95
C GLY A 68 15.85 21.74 -5.73
N SER A 69 14.80 22.57 -5.69
CA SER A 69 13.41 22.09 -5.63
C SER A 69 13.08 21.16 -6.80
N ILE A 70 13.44 21.55 -8.04
CA ILE A 70 13.16 20.76 -9.24
C ILE A 70 13.92 19.43 -9.21
N VAL A 71 15.23 19.47 -8.94
CA VAL A 71 16.07 18.27 -8.88
C VAL A 71 15.61 17.36 -7.75
N GLY A 72 15.31 17.94 -6.59
CA GLY A 72 14.81 17.27 -5.42
C GLY A 72 13.49 16.55 -5.69
N THR A 73 12.51 17.19 -6.31
CA THR A 73 11.25 16.56 -6.71
C THR A 73 11.48 15.36 -7.63
N ILE A 74 12.36 15.48 -8.62
CA ILE A 74 12.63 14.37 -9.57
C ILE A 74 13.26 13.19 -8.84
N LEU A 75 14.34 13.43 -8.08
CA LEU A 75 15.05 12.37 -7.34
C LEU A 75 14.17 11.74 -6.27
N GLY A 76 13.46 12.58 -5.52
CA GLY A 76 12.52 12.16 -4.49
C GLY A 76 11.38 11.33 -5.06
N GLY A 77 10.77 11.74 -6.18
CA GLY A 77 9.74 10.96 -6.86
C GLY A 77 10.23 9.58 -7.32
N ILE A 78 11.42 9.50 -7.93
CA ILE A 78 12.03 8.22 -8.33
C ILE A 78 12.28 7.31 -7.12
N LEU A 79 12.79 7.87 -6.02
CA LEU A 79 13.10 7.11 -4.83
C LEU A 79 11.82 6.67 -4.10
N GLY A 80 10.84 7.56 -4.02
CA GLY A 80 9.53 7.33 -3.43
C GLY A 80 8.75 6.23 -4.16
N ASP A 81 8.71 6.26 -5.48
CA ASP A 81 8.11 5.22 -6.32
C ASP A 81 8.74 3.84 -6.07
N ARG A 82 10.08 3.77 -6.11
CA ARG A 82 10.82 2.54 -5.83
C ARG A 82 10.55 2.00 -4.43
N LEU A 83 10.59 2.87 -3.41
CA LEU A 83 10.37 2.47 -2.02
C LEU A 83 8.92 2.02 -1.80
N GLY A 84 7.96 2.77 -2.35
CA GLY A 84 6.54 2.43 -2.29
C GLY A 84 6.25 1.07 -2.92
N ASN A 85 6.77 0.81 -4.11
CA ASN A 85 6.63 -0.48 -4.79
C ASN A 85 7.26 -1.64 -4.00
N VAL A 86 8.50 -1.49 -3.51
CA VAL A 86 9.19 -2.52 -2.71
C VAL A 86 8.41 -2.85 -1.44
N VAL A 87 7.99 -1.83 -0.69
CA VAL A 87 7.21 -2.01 0.54
C VAL A 87 5.87 -2.66 0.23
N GLY A 88 5.17 -2.19 -0.80
CA GLY A 88 3.89 -2.75 -1.25
C GLY A 88 3.96 -4.22 -1.56
N ILE A 89 4.92 -4.62 -2.39
CA ILE A 89 5.12 -6.02 -2.77
C ILE A 89 5.47 -6.86 -1.54
N GLN A 90 6.35 -6.38 -0.66
CA GLN A 90 6.76 -7.13 0.52
C GLN A 90 5.60 -7.35 1.49
N VAL A 91 4.81 -6.31 1.76
CA VAL A 91 3.66 -6.41 2.66
C VAL A 91 2.54 -7.23 2.01
N GLY A 92 2.21 -6.98 0.74
CA GLY A 92 1.21 -7.74 0.00
C GLY A 92 1.53 -9.24 -0.04
N ASN A 93 2.78 -9.60 -0.33
CA ASN A 93 3.24 -11.00 -0.29
C ASN A 93 3.15 -11.60 1.12
N SER A 94 3.47 -10.82 2.15
CA SER A 94 3.38 -11.28 3.54
C SER A 94 1.93 -11.59 3.93
N ILE A 95 0.97 -10.74 3.52
CA ILE A 95 -0.46 -10.95 3.74
C ILE A 95 -0.91 -12.24 3.04
N MET A 96 -0.60 -12.41 1.75
CA MET A 96 -0.98 -13.62 1.00
C MET A 96 -0.38 -14.90 1.61
N ASN A 97 0.88 -14.85 2.05
CA ASN A 97 1.55 -16.00 2.66
C ASN A 97 0.94 -16.34 4.02
N GLN A 98 0.61 -15.33 4.85
CA GLN A 98 -0.08 -15.55 6.12
C GLN A 98 -1.43 -16.22 5.90
N THR A 99 -2.24 -15.74 4.96
CA THR A 99 -3.55 -16.37 4.72
C THR A 99 -3.42 -17.80 4.22
N LYS A 100 -2.44 -18.10 3.35
CA LYS A 100 -2.17 -19.48 2.92
C LYS A 100 -1.84 -20.38 4.11
N LEU A 101 -1.01 -19.91 5.04
CA LEU A 101 -0.64 -20.66 6.24
C LEU A 101 -1.82 -20.85 7.20
N GLU A 102 -2.69 -19.85 7.36
CA GLU A 102 -3.90 -19.98 8.19
C GLU A 102 -4.88 -20.99 7.61
N ARG A 103 -5.12 -20.95 6.29
CA ARG A 103 -5.99 -21.93 5.63
C ARG A 103 -5.45 -23.37 5.76
N GLN A 104 -4.13 -23.55 5.74
CA GLN A 104 -3.52 -24.86 5.97
C GLN A 104 -3.64 -25.37 7.41
N ARG A 105 -3.75 -24.49 8.41
CA ARG A 105 -3.95 -24.88 9.82
C ARG A 105 -5.40 -25.25 10.15
N LEU A 106 -6.35 -24.86 9.31
CA LEU A 106 -7.78 -25.07 9.49
C LEU A 106 -8.33 -26.29 8.74
N ASN A 107 -7.48 -26.98 7.96
CA ASN A 107 -7.76 -28.24 7.28
C ASN A 107 -7.05 -29.41 7.99
#